data_AF-A0A7W1A654-F1
#
_entry.id   AF-A0A7W1A654-F1
#
_cell.length_a   1.000
_cell.length_b   1.000
_cell.length_c   1.000
_cell.angle_alpha   90.00
_cell.angle_beta   90.00
_cell.angle_gamma   90.00
#
_symmetry.space_group_name_H-M   'P 1'
#
loop_
_entity.id
_entity.type
_entity.pdbx_description
1 polymer ?
#
loop_
_entity_poly.entity_id
_entity_poly.type
_entity_poly.pdbx_seq_one_letter_code
_entity_poly.pdbx_strand_id
1 'polypeptide(L)'
;MAIKGSLKEASLPDVLQLLSMGKKTGCLGLSFHDNFGSIYFDSGRICHAAIVNRPLDTENSVYTLFTWTSGTFNFEAGVEPLPGSALVSVDPQSLLLEGARRVDEWSLIEKKIPSFDVVFSTDRQKLMSNRDSLTP
;
A
#
# COMPACT_ATOMS: atom_id res chain seq x y z
N MET A 1 5.69 -5.07 25.77
CA MET A 1 5.58 -3.61 25.57
C MET A 1 4.53 -3.39 24.50
N ALA A 2 3.47 -2.66 24.81
CA ALA A 2 2.41 -2.33 23.86
C ALA A 2 2.66 -0.94 23.28
N ILE A 3 2.65 -0.82 21.96
CA ILE A 3 2.77 0.47 21.26
C ILE A 3 1.37 0.79 20.72
N LYS A 4 0.77 1.88 21.19
CA LYS A 4 -0.58 2.29 20.78
C LYS A 4 -0.61 3.78 20.45
N GLY A 5 -1.48 4.16 19.54
CA GLY A 5 -1.59 5.56 19.13
C GLY A 5 -2.65 5.81 18.06
N SER A 6 -2.60 7.01 17.50
CA SER A 6 -3.51 7.49 16.46
C SER A 6 -2.79 7.60 15.13
N LEU A 7 -3.46 7.17 14.05
CA LEU A 7 -2.94 7.33 12.68
C LEU A 7 -2.87 8.80 12.22
N LYS A 8 -3.49 9.72 12.97
CA LYS A 8 -3.34 11.17 12.76
C LYS A 8 -2.04 11.74 13.33
N GLU A 9 -1.47 11.09 14.35
CA GLU A 9 -0.27 11.56 15.05
C GLU A 9 0.99 10.89 14.50
N ALA A 10 0.89 9.61 14.14
CA ALA A 10 1.94 8.85 13.48
C ALA A 10 1.33 8.09 12.31
N SER A 11 1.86 8.30 11.10
CA SER A 11 1.34 7.63 9.91
C SER A 11 1.63 6.13 9.98
N LEU A 12 0.82 5.31 9.31
CA LEU A 12 1.08 3.87 9.23
C LEU A 12 2.50 3.57 8.71
N PRO A 13 3.00 4.23 7.64
CA PRO A 13 4.40 4.13 7.24
C PRO A 13 5.42 4.29 8.37
N ASP A 14 5.28 5.33 9.18
CA ASP A 14 6.20 5.60 10.29
C ASP A 14 6.15 4.48 11.33
N VAL A 15 4.95 3.98 11.63
CA VAL A 15 4.75 2.86 12.56
C VAL A 15 5.39 1.58 12.02
N LEU A 16 5.20 1.24 10.75
CA LEU A 16 5.83 0.06 10.14
C LEU A 16 7.36 0.18 10.18
N GLN A 17 7.90 1.36 9.89
CA GLN A 17 9.35 1.61 9.93
C GLN A 17 9.90 1.44 11.34
N LEU A 18 9.23 1.99 12.35
CA LEU A 18 9.62 1.84 13.76
C LEU A 18 9.64 0.36 14.18
N LEU A 19 8.59 -0.39 13.85
CA LEU A 19 8.51 -1.82 14.19
C LEU A 19 9.56 -2.65 13.46
N SER A 20 9.87 -2.31 12.20
CA SER A 20 10.89 -2.96 11.39
C SER A 20 12.30 -2.72 11.94
N MET A 21 12.65 -1.46 12.21
CA MET A 21 13.95 -1.09 12.79
C MET A 21 14.16 -1.71 14.18
N GLY A 22 13.09 -1.79 14.97
CA GLY A 22 13.10 -2.45 16.28
C GLY A 22 13.08 -3.97 16.23
N LYS A 23 13.11 -4.59 15.03
CA LYS A 23 13.03 -6.04 14.80
C LYS A 23 11.91 -6.71 15.59
N LYS A 24 10.73 -6.06 15.65
CA LYS A 24 9.62 -6.51 16.47
C LYS A 24 8.95 -7.75 15.87
N THR A 25 8.47 -8.63 16.74
CA THR A 25 7.63 -9.79 16.40
C THR A 25 6.30 -9.64 17.15
N GLY A 26 5.18 -9.76 16.44
CA GLY A 26 3.84 -9.58 17.01
C GLY A 26 2.81 -9.06 16.01
N CYS A 27 1.65 -8.65 16.52
CA CYS A 27 0.53 -8.17 15.71
C CYS A 27 0.32 -6.66 15.91
N LEU A 28 0.28 -5.92 14.81
CA LEU A 28 -0.21 -4.54 14.75
C LEU A 28 -1.68 -4.57 14.31
N GLY A 29 -2.60 -4.34 15.25
CA GLY A 29 -4.00 -4.10 14.96
C GLY A 29 -4.25 -2.64 14.58
N LEU A 30 -5.12 -2.42 13.60
CA LEU A 30 -5.57 -1.11 13.14
C LEU A 30 -7.10 -1.05 13.14
N SER A 31 -7.65 0.10 13.48
CA SER A 31 -9.09 0.36 13.37
C SER A 31 -9.36 1.73 12.78
N PHE A 32 -10.30 1.80 11.84
CA PHE A 32 -10.76 3.04 11.23
C PHE A 32 -12.25 2.93 10.90
N HIS A 33 -13.07 3.74 11.57
CA HIS A 33 -14.54 3.58 11.57
C HIS A 33 -14.91 2.13 11.93
N ASP A 34 -15.73 1.47 11.12
CA ASP A 34 -16.14 0.08 11.29
C ASP A 34 -15.20 -0.94 10.62
N ASN A 35 -14.05 -0.47 10.09
CA ASN A 35 -13.06 -1.35 9.47
C ASN A 35 -11.94 -1.71 10.44
N PHE A 36 -11.50 -2.96 10.37
CA PHE A 36 -10.42 -3.50 11.18
C PHE A 36 -9.39 -4.19 10.30
N GLY A 37 -8.13 -3.95 10.60
CA GLY A 37 -7.00 -4.57 9.91
C GLY A 37 -5.95 -5.06 10.89
N SER A 38 -5.13 -6.00 10.44
CA SER A 38 -4.02 -6.55 11.21
C SER A 38 -2.82 -6.75 10.32
N ILE A 39 -1.64 -6.39 10.82
CA ILE A 39 -0.34 -6.67 10.19
C ILE A 39 0.52 -7.41 11.20
N TYR A 40 0.96 -8.61 10.83
CA TYR A 40 1.81 -9.44 11.66
C TYR A 40 3.26 -9.30 11.24
N PHE A 41 4.12 -9.24 12.24
CA PHE A 41 5.55 -9.11 12.10
C PHE A 41 6.28 -10.31 12.68
N ASP A 42 7.35 -10.71 11.99
CA ASP A 42 8.39 -11.57 12.50
C ASP A 42 9.75 -10.91 12.28
N SER A 43 10.45 -10.61 13.36
CA SER A 43 11.82 -10.07 13.35
C SER A 43 11.96 -8.79 12.51
N GLY A 44 10.93 -7.93 12.53
CA GLY A 44 10.87 -6.68 11.78
C GLY A 44 10.44 -6.82 10.30
N ARG A 45 10.13 -8.03 9.85
CA ARG A 45 9.52 -8.30 8.53
C ARG A 45 8.04 -8.55 8.67
N ILE A 46 7.26 -8.24 7.64
CA ILE A 46 5.82 -8.55 7.62
C ILE A 46 5.66 -10.01 7.19
N CYS A 47 5.01 -10.80 8.05
CA CYS A 47 4.74 -12.20 7.77
C CYS A 47 3.30 -12.47 7.32
N HIS A 48 2.35 -11.59 7.68
CA HIS A 48 0.96 -11.69 7.26
C HIS A 48 0.26 -10.34 7.39
N ALA A 49 -0.77 -10.08 6.59
CA ALA A 49 -1.67 -8.95 6.81
C ALA A 49 -3.07 -9.28 6.29
N ALA A 50 -4.09 -8.70 6.93
CA ALA A 50 -5.48 -8.92 6.57
C ALA A 50 -6.36 -7.73 6.95
N ILE A 51 -7.48 -7.58 6.26
CA ILE A 51 -8.57 -6.66 6.59
C ILE A 51 -9.84 -7.48 6.75
N VAL A 52 -10.58 -7.22 7.83
CA VAL A 52 -11.84 -7.93 8.12
C VAL A 52 -12.82 -7.75 6.97
N ASN A 53 -13.47 -8.84 6.55
CA ASN A 53 -14.42 -8.89 5.42
C ASN A 53 -13.83 -8.50 4.05
N ARG A 54 -12.50 -8.51 3.88
CA ARG A 54 -11.87 -8.22 2.60
C ARG A 54 -10.74 -9.22 2.30
N PRO A 55 -11.01 -10.28 1.51
CA PRO A 55 -10.00 -11.28 1.18
C PRO A 55 -8.99 -10.68 0.19
N LEU A 56 -7.81 -10.33 0.69
CA LEU A 56 -6.67 -9.85 -0.08
C LEU A 56 -5.42 -10.64 0.35
N ASP A 57 -4.41 -10.66 -0.51
CA ASP A 57 -3.08 -11.08 -0.07
C ASP A 57 -2.46 -10.05 0.91
N THR A 58 -1.33 -10.42 1.51
CA THR A 58 -0.62 -9.60 2.49
C THR A 58 -0.24 -8.23 1.94
N GLU A 59 0.31 -8.15 0.73
CA GLU A 59 0.79 -6.89 0.17
C GLU A 59 -0.37 -5.94 -0.14
N ASN A 60 -1.42 -6.43 -0.79
CA ASN A 60 -2.62 -5.67 -1.10
C ASN A 60 -3.38 -5.24 0.16
N SER A 61 -3.35 -6.05 1.22
CA SER A 61 -3.85 -5.65 2.54
C SER A 61 -3.06 -4.46 3.08
N VAL A 62 -1.72 -4.52 3.06
CA VAL A 62 -0.87 -3.41 3.53
C VAL A 62 -1.08 -2.15 2.70
N TYR A 63 -1.13 -2.24 1.36
CA TYR A 63 -1.41 -1.09 0.50
C TYR A 63 -2.78 -0.47 0.77
N THR A 64 -3.80 -1.30 1.01
CA THR A 64 -5.13 -0.80 1.39
C THR A 64 -5.08 -0.10 2.74
N LEU A 65 -4.34 -0.63 3.72
CA LEU A 65 -4.18 -0.01 5.03
C LEU A 65 -3.42 1.32 4.96
N PHE A 66 -2.50 1.53 4.01
CA PHE A 66 -1.86 2.84 3.79
C PHE A 66 -2.84 3.95 3.43
N THR A 67 -4.01 3.61 2.88
CA THR A 67 -5.05 4.61 2.59
C THR A 67 -5.75 5.13 3.85
N TRP A 68 -5.57 4.47 5.00
CA TRP A 68 -6.19 4.89 6.26
C TRP A 68 -5.37 6.02 6.90
N THR A 69 -5.81 7.25 6.67
CA THR A 69 -5.15 8.47 7.17
C THR A 69 -5.60 8.88 8.58
N SER A 70 -6.51 8.12 9.19
CA SER A 70 -6.93 8.30 10.58
C SER A 70 -7.45 6.99 11.16
N GLY A 71 -7.71 6.96 12.46
CA GLY A 71 -8.00 5.73 13.20
C GLY A 71 -6.99 5.50 14.32
N THR A 72 -7.01 4.31 14.90
CA THR A 72 -6.10 3.92 15.98
C THR A 72 -5.32 2.67 15.60
N PHE A 73 -4.17 2.50 16.24
CA PHE A 73 -3.38 1.28 16.13
C PHE A 73 -2.95 0.79 17.51
N ASN A 74 -2.72 -0.53 17.61
CA ASN A 74 -2.17 -1.17 18.80
C ASN A 74 -1.25 -2.32 18.38
N PHE A 75 -0.02 -2.34 18.88
CA PHE A 75 0.93 -3.43 18.68
C PHE A 75 1.03 -4.31 19.92
N GLU A 76 0.83 -5.61 19.70
CA GLU A 76 0.93 -6.65 20.71
C GLU A 76 2.06 -7.62 20.35
N ALA A 77 3.11 -7.64 21.18
CA ALA A 77 4.27 -8.49 20.96
C ALA A 77 3.95 -9.97 21.18
N GLY A 78 4.55 -10.84 20.35
CA GLY A 78 4.41 -12.29 20.47
C GLY A 78 3.07 -12.87 19.99
N VAL A 79 2.17 -12.03 19.45
CA VAL A 79 0.94 -12.50 18.81
C VAL A 79 1.27 -12.98 17.41
N GLU A 80 0.97 -14.25 17.15
CA GLU A 80 1.19 -14.91 15.86
C GLU A 80 -0.08 -14.88 14.98
N PRO A 81 0.08 -14.98 13.65
CA PRO A 81 -1.04 -15.18 12.74
C PRO A 81 -1.84 -16.45 13.07
N LEU A 82 -3.09 -16.51 12.60
CA LEU A 82 -3.91 -17.70 12.77
C LEU A 82 -3.27 -18.93 12.10
N PRO A 83 -3.41 -20.13 12.68
CA PRO A 83 -2.96 -21.36 12.04
C PRO A 83 -3.59 -21.52 10.65
N GLY A 84 -2.77 -21.77 9.64
CA GLY A 84 -3.19 -21.90 8.24
C GLY A 84 -3.19 -20.59 7.44
N SER A 85 -2.83 -19.45 8.04
CA SER A 85 -2.55 -18.22 7.30
C SER A 85 -1.41 -18.43 6.29
N ALA A 86 -1.56 -17.87 5.09
CA ALA A 86 -0.47 -17.80 4.12
C ALA A 86 0.62 -16.84 4.62
N LEU A 87 1.73 -17.42 5.08
CA LEU A 87 2.87 -16.66 5.58
C LEU A 87 3.80 -16.25 4.44
N VAL A 88 4.28 -15.02 4.51
CA VAL A 88 5.26 -14.43 3.59
C VAL A 88 6.43 -13.85 4.40
N SER A 89 7.43 -13.28 3.72
CA SER A 89 8.51 -12.56 4.38
C SER A 89 8.78 -11.27 3.61
N VAL A 90 7.93 -10.29 3.84
CA VAL A 90 7.96 -9.03 3.10
C VAL A 90 8.75 -8.00 3.90
N ASP A 91 9.68 -7.33 3.22
CA ASP A 91 10.37 -6.17 3.77
C ASP A 91 9.43 -4.95 3.76
N PRO A 92 9.12 -4.33 4.91
CA PRO A 92 8.26 -3.16 4.97
C PRO A 92 8.78 -2.00 4.11
N GLN A 93 10.10 -1.82 4.01
CA GLN A 93 10.67 -0.71 3.24
C GLN A 93 10.37 -0.84 1.74
N SER A 94 10.39 -2.07 1.23
CA SER A 94 10.03 -2.37 -0.16
C SER A 94 8.57 -1.97 -0.47
N LEU A 95 7.63 -2.24 0.45
CA LEU A 95 6.23 -1.82 0.29
C LEU A 95 6.06 -0.30 0.36
N LEU A 96 6.81 0.36 1.24
CA LEU A 96 6.80 1.82 1.36
C LEU A 96 7.32 2.50 0.10
N LEU A 97 8.44 2.01 -0.44
CA LEU A 97 9.03 2.55 -1.66
C LEU A 97 8.11 2.36 -2.87
N GLU A 98 7.49 1.18 -2.98
CA GLU A 98 6.51 0.92 -4.04
C GLU A 98 5.25 1.77 -3.88
N GLY A 99 4.78 1.99 -2.65
CA GLY A 99 3.68 2.90 -2.36
C GLY A 99 3.99 4.35 -2.78
N ALA A 100 5.17 4.86 -2.43
CA ALA A 100 5.63 6.18 -2.83
C ALA A 100 5.75 6.30 -4.36
N ARG A 101 6.34 5.30 -5.01
CA ARG A 101 6.45 5.25 -6.49
C ARG A 101 5.09 5.36 -7.16
N ARG A 102 4.07 4.65 -6.67
CA ARG A 102 2.71 4.71 -7.23
C ARG A 102 2.08 6.10 -7.12
N VAL A 103 2.31 6.80 -6.00
CA VAL A 103 1.82 8.18 -5.80
C VAL A 103 2.54 9.16 -6.73
N ASP A 104 3.86 9.04 -6.86
CA ASP A 104 4.68 9.88 -7.73
C ASP A 104 4.33 9.67 -9.21
N GLU A 105 4.17 8.42 -9.63
CA GLU A 105 3.79 8.08 -11.01
C GLU A 105 2.38 8.56 -11.35
N TRP A 106 1.43 8.45 -10.42
CA TRP A 106 0.10 9.00 -10.60
C TRP A 106 0.13 10.52 -10.82
N SER A 107 0.98 11.22 -10.07
CA SER A 107 1.21 12.66 -10.22
C SER A 107 1.79 13.04 -11.59
N LEU A 108 2.52 12.14 -12.25
CA LEU A 108 3.02 12.33 -13.62
C LEU A 108 1.93 12.07 -14.67
N ILE A 109 1.01 11.14 -14.41
CA ILE A 109 -0.13 10.84 -15.28
C ILE A 109 -1.14 12.00 -15.25
N GLU A 110 -1.49 12.53 -14.07
CA GLU A 110 -2.37 13.72 -13.94
C GLU A 110 -1.85 14.93 -14.74
N LYS A 111 -0.52 15.11 -14.81
CA LYS A 111 0.08 16.18 -15.63
C LYS A 111 -0.11 15.98 -17.13
N LYS A 112 -0.28 14.75 -17.61
CA LYS A 112 -0.44 14.42 -19.05
C LYS A 112 -1.89 14.19 -19.46
N ILE A 113 -2.73 13.78 -18.52
CA ILE A 113 -4.15 13.52 -18.70
C ILE A 113 -4.90 14.36 -17.65
N PRO A 114 -5.16 15.64 -17.94
CA PRO A 114 -5.69 16.57 -16.94
C PRO A 114 -7.15 16.32 -16.57
N SER A 115 -7.85 15.43 -17.28
CA SER A 115 -9.18 14.97 -16.87
C SER A 115 -9.54 13.58 -17.44
N PHE A 116 -10.48 12.92 -16.77
CA PHE A 116 -11.10 11.67 -17.24
C PHE A 116 -12.09 11.87 -18.41
N ASP A 117 -12.43 13.12 -18.73
CA ASP A 117 -13.29 13.51 -19.86
C ASP A 117 -12.50 13.70 -21.16
N VAL A 118 -11.19 13.49 -21.13
CA VAL A 118 -10.35 13.59 -22.32
C VAL A 118 -10.67 12.42 -23.26
N VAL A 119 -11.43 12.71 -24.32
CA VAL A 119 -11.61 11.81 -25.46
C VAL A 119 -10.45 12.04 -26.42
N PHE A 120 -9.60 11.02 -26.59
CA PHE A 120 -8.54 11.06 -27.59
C PHE A 120 -9.15 11.08 -29.00
N SER A 121 -9.03 12.21 -29.70
CA SER A 121 -9.36 12.29 -31.12
C SER A 121 -8.11 12.09 -31.96
N THR A 122 -8.21 11.25 -32.98
CA THR A 122 -7.15 11.11 -33.97
C THR A 122 -7.03 12.40 -34.80
N ASP A 123 -5.85 13.03 -34.76
CA ASP A 123 -5.51 14.13 -35.66
C ASP A 123 -5.31 13.59 -37.08
N ARG A 124 -6.38 13.66 -37.90
CA ARG A 124 -6.37 13.22 -39.30
C ARG A 124 -5.38 13.99 -40.15
N GLN A 125 -5.09 15.25 -39.83
CA GLN A 125 -4.19 16.07 -40.64
C GLN A 125 -2.74 15.60 -40.46
N LYS A 126 -2.36 15.27 -39.22
CA LYS A 126 -1.04 14.71 -38.91
C LYS A 126 -0.86 13.28 -39.45
N LEU A 127 -1.90 12.45 -39.41
CA LEU A 127 -1.89 11.13 -40.06
C LEU A 127 -1.76 11.22 -41.58
N MET A 128 -2.44 12.17 -42.22
CA MET A 128 -2.36 12.34 -43.68
C MET A 128 -1.00 12.90 -44.13
N SER A 129 -0.34 13.69 -43.28
CA SER A 129 1.01 14.21 -43.53
C SER A 129 2.12 13.17 -43.33
N ASN A 130 1.87 12.11 -42.54
CA ASN A 130 2.82 11.03 -42.28
C ASN A 130 2.61 9.80 -43.19
N ARG A 131 1.98 9.96 -44.36
CA ARG A 131 1.97 8.93 -45.41
C ARG A 131 3.32 8.88 -46.12
N ASP A 132 4.41 8.77 -45.37
CA ASP A 132 5.62 8.18 -45.92
C ASP A 132 5.26 6.74 -46.31
N SER A 133 5.56 6.41 -47.55
CA SER A 133 5.34 5.08 -48.12
C SER A 133 5.85 4.03 -47.13
N LEU A 134 4.94 3.19 -46.62
CA LEU A 134 5.30 1.96 -45.96
C LEU A 134 6.32 1.27 -46.87
N THR A 135 7.57 1.20 -46.41
CA THR A 135 8.62 0.48 -47.12
C THR A 135 8.10 -0.95 -47.32
N PRO A 136 8.16 -1.50 -48.56
CA PRO A 136 7.63 -2.84 -48.85
C PRO A 136 8.28 -3.94 -48.00
#